data_AF-A0A7J5ENR3-F1
#
_entry.id   AF-A0A7J5ENR3-F1
#
_cell.length_a   1.000
_cell.length_b   1.000
_cell.length_c   1.000
_cell.angle_alpha   90.00
_cell.angle_beta   90.00
_cell.angle_gamma   90.00
#
_symmetry.space_group_name_H-M   'P 1'
#
loop_
_entity.id
_entity.type
_entity.pdbx_description
1 polymer ?
#
loop_
_entity_poly.entity_id
_entity_poly.type
_entity_poly.pdbx_seq_one_letter_code
_entity_poly.pdbx_strand_id
1 'polypeptide(L)'
;MRFKHTHPERIAAIETLAELAGDEVAALVLHHLELSRHVGVQLMEREVTHLAGERHSHDKPHQGPYSRWGRNPGSLAVGGQTLSVAAPRVYDAETGKTFSATDLP
;
A
#
# COMPACT_ATOMS: atom_id res chain seq x y z
N MET A 1 15.20 -5.08 7.29
CA MET A 1 14.30 -4.00 6.83
C MET A 1 13.54 -3.51 8.06
N ARG A 2 13.79 -2.28 8.52
CA ARG A 2 13.31 -1.78 9.83
C ARG A 2 12.04 -0.97 9.56
N PHE A 3 10.87 -1.57 9.74
CA PHE A 3 9.60 -0.83 9.75
C PHE A 3 9.59 0.03 11.02
N LYS A 4 10.13 1.25 10.91
CA LYS A 4 9.98 2.29 11.93
C LYS A 4 8.82 3.17 11.49
N HIS A 5 8.04 3.63 12.46
CA HIS A 5 6.83 4.45 12.33
C HIS A 5 5.53 3.67 12.42
N THR A 6 5.39 2.85 13.46
CA THR A 6 4.11 2.84 14.19
C THR A 6 3.96 4.25 14.78
N HIS A 7 2.99 5.03 14.29
CA HIS A 7 2.71 6.34 14.88
C HIS A 7 2.32 6.12 16.35
N PRO A 8 3.00 6.78 17.32
CA PRO A 8 2.70 6.60 18.74
C PRO A 8 1.23 6.88 19.06
N GLU A 9 0.61 7.79 18.30
CA GLU A 9 -0.81 8.12 18.40
C GLU A 9 -1.75 6.94 18.08
N ARG A 10 -1.32 6.00 17.23
CA ARG A 10 -2.11 4.80 16.93
C ARG A 10 -2.09 3.80 18.08
N ILE A 11 -0.93 3.63 18.71
CA ILE A 11 -0.78 2.74 19.87
C ILE A 11 -1.66 3.27 20.99
N ALA A 12 -1.54 4.56 21.30
CA ALA A 12 -2.38 5.22 22.29
C ALA A 12 -3.88 5.11 21.97
N ALA A 13 -4.27 5.27 20.70
CA ALA A 13 -5.67 5.10 20.29
C ALA A 13 -6.19 3.67 20.46
N ILE A 14 -5.35 2.66 20.18
CA ILE A 14 -5.70 1.24 20.38
C ILE A 14 -5.81 0.91 21.86
N GLU A 15 -4.86 1.38 22.67
CA GLU A 15 -4.89 1.23 24.14
C GLU A 15 -6.15 1.88 24.71
N THR A 16 -6.48 3.09 24.25
CA THR A 16 -7.72 3.78 24.64
C THR A 16 -8.96 2.98 24.23
N LEU A 17 -8.98 2.39 23.03
CA LEU A 17 -10.11 1.56 22.58
C LEU A 17 -10.24 0.28 23.43
N ALA A 18 -9.13 -0.36 23.78
CA ALA A 18 -9.11 -1.53 24.64
C ALA A 18 -9.63 -1.17 26.05
N GLU A 19 -9.19 -0.05 26.60
CA GLU A 19 -9.64 0.45 27.90
C GLU A 19 -11.12 0.83 27.93
N LEU A 20 -11.63 1.51 26.89
CA LEU A 20 -12.99 2.04 26.86
C LEU A 20 -14.04 1.03 26.37
N ALA A 21 -13.67 0.11 25.46
CA ALA A 21 -14.60 -0.74 24.73
C ALA A 21 -14.26 -2.24 24.78
N GLY A 22 -13.12 -2.62 25.36
CA GLY A 22 -12.67 -4.01 25.46
C GLY A 22 -11.73 -4.43 24.32
N ASP A 23 -10.95 -5.48 24.59
CA ASP A 23 -9.91 -5.99 23.68
C ASP A 23 -10.49 -6.48 22.34
N GLU A 24 -11.70 -7.04 22.34
CA GLU A 24 -12.34 -7.56 21.14
C GLU A 24 -12.67 -6.46 20.14
N VAL A 25 -13.09 -5.29 20.65
CA VAL A 25 -13.39 -4.11 19.82
C VAL A 25 -12.09 -3.54 19.23
N ALA A 26 -11.04 -3.44 20.05
CA ALA A 26 -9.72 -3.02 19.58
C ALA A 26 -9.19 -3.96 18.46
N ALA A 27 -9.34 -5.28 18.64
CA ALA A 27 -8.97 -6.27 17.65
C ALA A 27 -9.76 -6.13 16.35
N LEU A 28 -11.08 -5.90 16.42
CA LEU A 28 -11.92 -5.69 15.24
C LEU A 28 -11.47 -4.46 14.43
N VAL A 29 -11.19 -3.35 15.12
CA VAL A 29 -10.70 -2.13 14.46
C VAL A 29 -9.36 -2.38 13.79
N LEU A 30 -8.42 -3.04 14.47
CA LEU A 30 -7.12 -3.41 13.91
C LEU A 30 -7.25 -4.25 12.63
N HIS A 31 -8.09 -5.28 12.66
CA HIS A 31 -8.35 -6.10 11.48
C HIS A 31 -8.99 -5.31 10.34
N HIS A 32 -9.93 -4.41 10.64
CA HIS A 32 -10.51 -3.54 9.62
C HIS A 32 -9.45 -2.67 8.93
N LEU A 33 -8.50 -2.12 9.70
CA LEU A 33 -7.39 -1.33 9.14
C LEU A 33 -6.42 -2.19 8.31
N GLU A 34 -6.16 -3.42 8.72
CA GLU A 34 -5.35 -4.38 7.95
C GLU A 34 -6.03 -4.78 6.63
N LEU A 35 -7.33 -5.05 6.66
CA LEU A 35 -8.11 -5.35 5.46
C LEU A 35 -8.13 -4.14 4.51
N SER A 36 -8.35 -2.94 5.05
CA SER A 36 -8.31 -1.70 4.27
C SER A 36 -6.95 -1.48 3.60
N ARG A 37 -5.86 -1.73 4.34
CA ARG A 37 -4.50 -1.73 3.80
C ARG A 37 -4.35 -2.73 2.65
N HIS A 38 -4.82 -3.96 2.85
CA HIS A 38 -4.68 -5.03 1.87
C HIS A 38 -5.41 -4.69 0.57
N VAL A 39 -6.67 -4.25 0.68
CA VAL A 39 -7.48 -3.80 -0.47
C VAL A 39 -6.79 -2.66 -1.21
N GLY A 40 -6.30 -1.63 -0.50
CA GLY A 40 -5.60 -0.52 -1.14
C GLY A 40 -4.35 -0.95 -1.90
N VAL A 41 -3.55 -1.88 -1.34
CA VAL A 41 -2.39 -2.43 -2.06
C VAL A 41 -2.81 -3.27 -3.27
N GLN A 42 -3.91 -4.03 -3.19
CA GLN A 42 -4.42 -4.77 -4.35
C GLN A 42 -4.87 -3.83 -5.48
N LEU A 43 -5.52 -2.71 -5.16
CA LEU A 43 -5.89 -1.71 -6.16
C LEU A 43 -4.66 -1.12 -6.85
N MET A 44 -3.62 -0.76 -6.07
CA MET A 44 -2.35 -0.31 -6.65
C MET A 44 -1.70 -1.37 -7.54
N GLU A 45 -1.69 -2.64 -7.13
CA GLU A 45 -1.16 -3.74 -7.94
C GLU A 45 -1.96 -3.95 -9.23
N ARG A 46 -3.28 -3.73 -9.22
CA ARG A 46 -4.11 -3.78 -10.42
C ARG A 46 -3.69 -2.71 -11.43
N GLU A 47 -3.47 -1.48 -10.99
CA GLU A 47 -2.99 -0.40 -11.88
C GLU A 47 -1.61 -0.71 -12.45
N VAL A 48 -0.70 -1.22 -11.61
CA VAL A 48 0.62 -1.68 -12.08
C VAL A 48 0.50 -2.84 -13.07
N THR A 49 -0.46 -3.74 -12.88
CA THR A 49 -0.74 -4.85 -13.80
C THR A 49 -1.26 -4.34 -15.14
N HIS A 50 -2.12 -3.32 -15.13
CA HIS A 50 -2.60 -2.69 -16.35
C HIS A 50 -1.43 -2.10 -17.16
N LEU A 51 -0.51 -1.39 -16.50
CA LEU A 51 0.62 -0.73 -17.15
C LEU A 51 1.74 -1.69 -17.58
N ALA A 52 2.18 -2.57 -16.68
CA ALA A 52 3.39 -3.37 -16.83
C ALA A 52 3.13 -4.88 -17.02
N GLY A 53 1.87 -5.30 -17.03
CA GLY A 53 1.46 -6.70 -17.15
C GLY A 53 1.54 -7.49 -15.85
N GLU A 54 1.16 -8.76 -15.94
CA GLU A 54 1.21 -9.71 -14.82
C GLU A 54 2.63 -9.90 -14.28
N ARG A 55 2.72 -10.25 -12.99
CA ARG A 55 4.03 -10.46 -12.37
C ARG A 55 4.73 -11.64 -13.05
N HIS A 56 6.00 -11.45 -13.44
CA HIS A 56 6.82 -12.42 -14.17
C HIS A 56 6.33 -12.75 -15.59
N SER A 57 5.35 -12.02 -16.12
CA SER A 57 4.95 -12.18 -17.52
C SER A 57 6.01 -11.63 -18.46
N HIS A 58 6.26 -12.39 -19.53
CA HIS A 58 7.02 -11.91 -20.69
C HIS A 58 6.13 -11.21 -21.72
N ASP A 59 4.82 -11.43 -21.65
CA ASP A 59 3.83 -10.70 -22.45
C ASP A 59 3.54 -9.35 -21.76
N LYS A 60 3.99 -8.26 -22.40
CA LYS A 60 3.94 -6.92 -21.83
C LYS A 60 2.90 -6.05 -22.54
N PRO A 61 2.00 -5.38 -21.79
CA PRO A 61 1.08 -4.39 -22.33
C PRO A 61 1.81 -3.20 -22.97
N HIS A 62 1.10 -2.45 -23.82
CA HIS A 62 1.55 -1.17 -24.38
C HIS A 62 2.90 -1.22 -25.12
N GLN A 63 3.31 -2.37 -25.68
CA GLN A 63 4.63 -2.61 -26.30
C GLN A 63 5.80 -2.68 -25.29
N GLY A 64 5.49 -2.79 -23.99
CA GLY A 64 6.45 -2.99 -22.92
C GLY A 64 7.32 -1.82 -22.47
N PRO A 65 6.89 -0.53 -22.54
CA PRO A 65 7.67 0.59 -22.02
C PRO A 65 7.78 0.57 -20.49
N TYR A 66 6.83 -0.09 -19.82
CA TYR A 66 6.78 -0.19 -18.36
C TYR A 66 7.30 -1.53 -17.83
N SER A 67 7.98 -1.48 -16.69
CA SER A 67 8.48 -2.67 -15.98
C SER A 67 8.28 -2.53 -14.47
N ARG A 68 7.86 -3.61 -13.80
CA ARG A 68 7.76 -3.65 -12.34
C ARG A 68 9.15 -3.46 -11.72
N TRP A 69 9.27 -2.60 -10.71
CA TRP A 69 10.57 -2.18 -10.14
C TRP A 69 10.68 -2.36 -8.61
N GLY A 70 9.83 -3.22 -8.03
CA GLY A 70 9.79 -3.48 -6.59
C GLY A 70 8.77 -2.62 -5.85
N ARG A 71 9.09 -2.20 -4.63
CA ARG A 71 8.17 -1.45 -3.74
C ARG A 71 8.89 -0.32 -3.03
N ASN A 72 8.18 0.78 -2.75
CA ASN A 72 8.62 1.85 -1.87
C ASN A 72 7.71 1.94 -0.63
N PRO A 73 8.23 2.41 0.51
CA PRO A 73 7.38 2.89 1.58
C PRO A 73 6.46 4.00 1.07
N GLY A 74 5.20 3.95 1.46
CA GLY A 74 4.19 4.94 1.14
C GLY A 74 3.08 4.94 2.19
N SER A 75 2.03 5.68 1.91
CA SER A 75 0.87 5.79 2.81
C SER A 75 -0.44 5.77 2.05
N LEU A 76 -1.48 5.21 2.67
CA LEU A 76 -2.85 5.19 2.20
C LEU A 76 -3.75 5.90 3.22
N ALA A 77 -4.52 6.89 2.79
CA ALA A 77 -5.52 7.52 3.65
C ALA A 77 -6.82 6.69 3.64
N VAL A 78 -7.30 6.29 4.81
CA VAL A 78 -8.55 5.54 4.99
C VAL A 78 -9.31 6.15 6.17
N GLY A 79 -10.49 6.71 5.90
CA GLY A 79 -11.37 7.22 6.96
C GLY A 79 -10.72 8.23 7.90
N GLY A 80 -9.85 9.11 7.38
CA GLY A 80 -9.10 10.09 8.19
C GLY A 80 -7.83 9.55 8.87
N GLN A 81 -7.51 8.26 8.69
CA GLN A 81 -6.28 7.65 9.20
C GLN A 81 -5.28 7.33 8.07
N THR A 82 -3.98 7.50 8.36
CA THR A 82 -2.90 7.26 7.38
C THR A 82 -2.18 5.93 7.58
N LEU A 83 -2.47 4.92 6.77
CA LEU A 83 -1.91 3.57 6.81
C LEU A 83 -0.59 3.46 6.05
N SER A 84 0.51 3.03 6.69
CA SER A 84 1.81 2.84 6.01
C SER A 84 1.84 1.60 5.10
N VAL A 85 2.01 1.76 3.80
CA VAL A 85 1.98 0.66 2.81
C VAL A 85 3.33 0.49 2.11
N ALA A 86 3.56 -0.70 1.55
CA ALA A 86 4.64 -0.94 0.59
C ALA A 86 4.06 -0.81 -0.84
N ALA A 87 4.03 0.42 -1.35
CA ALA A 87 3.47 0.76 -2.65
C ALA A 87 4.30 0.14 -3.78
N PRO A 88 3.69 -0.56 -4.76
CA PRO A 88 4.42 -1.10 -5.90
C PRO A 88 4.97 0.02 -6.77
N ARG A 89 6.11 -0.25 -7.42
CA ARG A 89 6.83 0.69 -8.28
C ARG A 89 6.85 0.22 -9.73
N VAL A 90 6.84 1.20 -10.62
CA VAL A 90 6.97 0.99 -12.06
C VAL A 90 8.14 1.83 -12.58
N TYR A 91 8.98 1.20 -13.38
CA TYR A 91 10.01 1.83 -14.19
C TYR A 91 9.46 2.09 -15.58
N ASP A 92 9.68 3.30 -16.07
CA ASP A 92 9.37 3.73 -17.43
C ASP A 92 10.66 3.82 -18.24
N ALA A 93 10.76 3.00 -19.28
CA ALA A 93 11.93 2.93 -20.15
C ALA A 93 12.06 4.11 -21.10
N GLU A 94 10.97 4.81 -21.41
CA GLU A 94 11.00 5.98 -22.29
C GLU A 94 11.60 7.18 -21.57
N THR A 95 11.20 7.39 -20.31
CA THR A 95 11.67 8.53 -19.50
C THR A 95 12.86 8.21 -18.60
N GLY A 96 13.15 6.91 -18.39
CA GLY A 96 14.20 6.44 -17.48
C GLY A 96 13.88 6.63 -16.00
N LYS A 97 12.62 6.95 -15.65
CA LYS A 97 12.19 7.26 -14.28
C LYS A 97 11.49 6.07 -13.63
N THR A 98 11.49 6.06 -12.31
CA THR A 98 10.63 5.16 -11.52
C THR A 98 9.63 5.97 -10.72
N PHE A 99 8.39 5.51 -10.68
CA PHE A 99 7.33 6.10 -9.86
C PHE A 99 6.64 5.04 -9.02
N SER A 100 6.00 5.46 -7.94
CA SER A 100 5.15 4.60 -7.11
C SER A 100 3.74 4.59 -7.67
N ALA A 101 2.99 3.50 -7.47
CA ALA A 101 1.58 3.45 -7.84
C ALA A 101 0.70 4.46 -7.08
N THR A 102 1.20 5.05 -5.99
CA THR A 102 0.57 6.19 -5.31
C THR A 102 0.61 7.49 -6.11
N ASP A 103 1.51 7.57 -7.09
CA ASP A 103 1.75 8.76 -7.91
C ASP A 103 0.97 8.67 -9.24
N LEU A 104 0.27 7.56 -9.47
CA LEU A 104 -0.61 7.37 -10.60
C LEU A 104 -1.91 8.16 -10.39
N PRO A 105 -2.44 8.80 -11.45
CA PRO A 105 -3.64 9.63 -11.38
C PRO A 105 -4.89 8.84 -10.98
#